data_AF-A0A2X5S9P6-F1
#
_entry.id   AF-A0A2X5S9P6-F1
#
_cell.length_a   1.000
_cell.length_b   1.000
_cell.length_c   1.000
_cell.angle_alpha   90.00
_cell.angle_beta   90.00
_cell.angle_gamma   90.00
#
_symmetry.space_group_name_H-M   'P 1'
#
loop_
_entity.id
_entity.type
_entity.pdbx_description
1 polymer ?
#
loop_
_entity_poly.entity_id
_entity_poly.type
_entity_poly.pdbx_seq_one_letter_code
_entity_poly.pdbx_strand_id
1 'polypeptide(L)'
;MERQYQQTAALVSIENALNYLGRYFEHHDFSQYPLDEPFPDIGELGGNSFRSTTDHIKQQARERGLTLRQVALEAATPRPVFHGTPEQIADEMQLWFENEGADGFIIQGGTPEVFPRFVDQVIPLLQARGLFRKEYPGTTLRESFDLPLPENQFAPSSQLQEVV
;
A
#
# COMPACT_ATOMS: atom_id res chain seq x y z
N MET A 1 1.39 -9.52 15.07
CA MET A 1 1.67 -9.40 13.63
C MET A 1 1.10 -10.58 12.85
N GLU A 2 1.68 -11.78 12.95
CA GLU A 2 1.23 -12.94 12.15
C GLU A 2 -0.26 -13.26 12.33
N ARG A 3 -0.79 -13.15 13.56
CA ARG A 3 -2.23 -13.33 13.80
C ARG A 3 -3.13 -12.35 13.02
N GLN A 4 -2.74 -11.09 12.88
CA GLN A 4 -3.54 -10.09 12.17
C GLN A 4 -3.48 -10.31 10.66
N TYR A 5 -2.29 -10.68 10.15
CA TYR A 5 -2.11 -11.10 8.76
C TYR A 5 -3.00 -12.31 8.44
N GLN A 6 -2.96 -13.35 9.27
CA GLN A 6 -3.77 -14.55 9.12
C GLN A 6 -5.28 -14.25 9.20
N GLN A 7 -5.71 -13.30 10.04
CA GLN A 7 -7.11 -12.87 10.10
C GLN A 7 -7.55 -12.19 8.80
N THR A 8 -6.74 -11.29 8.24
CA THR A 8 -7.07 -10.64 6.95
C THR A 8 -7.04 -11.65 5.80
N ALA A 9 -6.04 -12.55 5.77
CA ALA A 9 -5.97 -13.64 4.79
C ALA A 9 -7.17 -14.58 4.89
N ALA A 10 -7.68 -14.86 6.10
CA ALA A 10 -8.87 -15.67 6.30
C ALA A 10 -10.17 -15.02 5.77
N LEU A 11 -10.19 -13.70 5.53
CA LEU A 11 -11.33 -13.02 4.91
C LEU A 11 -11.33 -13.14 3.37
N VAL A 12 -10.21 -13.55 2.77
CA VAL A 12 -10.10 -13.73 1.32
C VAL A 12 -10.56 -15.13 0.95
N SER A 13 -11.61 -15.23 0.13
CA SER A 13 -12.00 -16.52 -0.43
C SER A 13 -10.90 -17.06 -1.34
N ILE A 14 -10.72 -18.38 -1.34
CA ILE A 14 -9.69 -19.01 -2.19
C ILE A 14 -9.91 -18.71 -3.68
N GLU A 15 -11.16 -18.61 -4.12
CA GLU A 15 -11.50 -18.22 -5.50
C GLU A 15 -10.99 -16.81 -5.84
N ASN A 16 -11.20 -15.83 -4.96
CA ASN A 16 -10.68 -14.48 -5.15
C ASN A 16 -9.15 -14.45 -5.12
N ALA A 17 -8.53 -15.27 -4.27
CA ALA A 17 -7.08 -15.38 -4.20
C ALA A 17 -6.48 -15.94 -5.49
N LEU A 18 -7.08 -16.99 -6.05
CA LEU A 18 -6.68 -17.56 -7.34
C LEU A 18 -6.91 -16.57 -8.49
N ASN A 19 -8.03 -15.84 -8.49
CA ASN A 19 -8.30 -14.81 -9.49
C ASN A 19 -7.25 -13.70 -9.44
N TYR A 20 -6.90 -13.24 -8.24
CA TYR A 20 -5.88 -12.22 -8.03
C TYR A 20 -4.51 -12.69 -8.52
N LEU A 21 -4.11 -13.92 -8.17
CA LEU A 21 -2.88 -14.54 -8.64
C LEU A 21 -2.85 -14.64 -10.18
N GLY A 22 -3.97 -15.04 -10.78
CA GLY A 22 -4.15 -15.14 -12.23
C GLY A 22 -3.78 -13.85 -12.97
N ARG A 23 -4.06 -12.66 -12.39
CA ARG A 23 -3.75 -11.37 -13.02
C ARG A 23 -2.28 -11.19 -13.37
N TYR A 24 -1.38 -11.70 -12.53
CA TYR A 24 0.06 -11.66 -12.80
C TYR A 24 0.46 -12.60 -13.95
N PHE A 25 -0.26 -13.70 -14.10
CA PHE A 25 -0.03 -14.72 -15.12
C PHE A 25 -1.03 -14.60 -16.28
N GLU A 26 -1.24 -13.39 -16.81
CA GLU A 26 -2.07 -13.16 -18.01
C GLU A 26 -3.54 -13.61 -17.86
N HIS A 27 -4.08 -13.48 -16.64
CA HIS A 27 -5.42 -13.98 -16.26
C HIS A 27 -5.57 -15.50 -16.38
N HIS A 28 -4.47 -16.24 -16.19
CA HIS A 28 -4.48 -17.71 -16.16
C HIS A 28 -5.40 -18.24 -15.06
N ASP A 29 -6.19 -19.26 -15.41
CA ASP A 29 -7.10 -19.91 -14.48
C ASP A 29 -6.35 -20.94 -13.62
N PHE A 30 -6.02 -20.57 -12.39
CA PHE A 30 -5.37 -21.50 -11.46
C PHE A 30 -6.34 -22.49 -10.79
N SER A 31 -7.65 -22.34 -10.96
CA SER A 31 -8.63 -23.27 -10.34
C SER A 31 -8.58 -24.67 -10.95
N GLN A 32 -7.97 -24.82 -12.12
CA GLN A 32 -7.77 -26.10 -12.80
C GLN A 32 -6.73 -27.02 -12.11
N TYR A 33 -5.95 -26.50 -11.16
CA TYR A 33 -4.90 -27.26 -10.47
C TYR A 33 -5.30 -27.60 -9.03
N PRO A 34 -4.78 -28.71 -8.48
CA PRO A 34 -4.97 -29.07 -7.08
C PRO A 34 -4.37 -28.02 -6.13
N LEU A 35 -5.18 -27.54 -5.19
CA LEU A 35 -4.84 -26.44 -4.27
C LEU A 35 -3.72 -26.79 -3.28
N ASP A 36 -3.71 -28.04 -2.81
CA ASP A 36 -2.83 -28.50 -1.73
C ASP A 36 -1.63 -29.31 -2.27
N GLU A 37 -1.37 -29.17 -3.57
CA GLU A 37 -0.16 -29.66 -4.23
C GLU A 37 0.84 -28.52 -4.47
N PRO A 38 2.13 -28.84 -4.71
CA PRO A 38 3.15 -27.83 -5.03
C PRO A 38 2.70 -26.91 -6.16
N PHE A 39 3.12 -25.64 -6.09
CA PHE A 39 2.80 -24.65 -7.13
C PHE A 39 3.13 -25.19 -8.54
N PRO A 40 2.17 -25.16 -9.49
CA PRO A 40 2.33 -25.81 -10.78
C PRO A 40 3.48 -25.18 -11.59
N ASP A 41 4.16 -26.03 -12.37
CA ASP A 41 5.16 -25.52 -13.33
C ASP A 41 4.46 -24.96 -14.56
N ILE A 42 4.35 -23.64 -14.59
CA ILE A 42 3.66 -22.84 -15.62
C ILE A 42 4.62 -22.25 -16.66
N GLY A 43 5.90 -22.65 -16.63
CA GLY A 43 6.91 -22.21 -17.60
C GLY A 43 7.10 -20.69 -17.66
N GLU A 44 7.02 -20.13 -18.86
CA GLU A 44 7.23 -18.71 -19.15
C GLU A 44 5.96 -17.84 -19.02
N LEU A 45 4.84 -18.42 -18.56
CA LEU A 45 3.61 -17.66 -18.31
C LEU A 45 3.90 -16.46 -17.40
N GLY A 46 3.34 -15.29 -17.77
CA GLY A 46 3.57 -14.04 -17.07
C GLY A 46 4.86 -13.31 -17.44
N GLY A 47 5.62 -13.80 -18.42
CA GLY A 47 6.86 -13.19 -18.91
C GLY A 47 6.67 -11.89 -19.72
N ASN A 48 5.47 -11.65 -20.28
CA ASN A 48 5.23 -10.50 -21.17
C ASN A 48 4.84 -9.20 -20.45
N SER A 49 4.29 -9.28 -19.23
CA SER A 49 3.72 -8.11 -18.52
C SER A 49 4.24 -7.95 -17.09
N PHE A 50 4.34 -9.04 -16.32
CA PHE A 50 4.65 -8.99 -14.88
C PHE A 50 5.90 -9.80 -14.52
N ARG A 51 6.86 -9.90 -15.45
CA ARG A 51 8.02 -10.81 -15.33
C ARG A 51 8.73 -10.77 -13.98
N SER A 52 9.02 -9.58 -13.45
CA SER A 52 9.69 -9.45 -12.14
C SER A 52 8.86 -10.09 -11.01
N THR A 53 7.56 -9.78 -10.96
CA THR A 53 6.66 -10.32 -9.95
C THR A 53 6.44 -11.83 -10.13
N THR A 54 6.24 -12.30 -11.36
CA THR A 54 5.97 -13.71 -11.64
C THR A 54 7.20 -14.57 -11.41
N ASP A 55 8.39 -14.09 -11.76
CA ASP A 55 9.66 -14.75 -11.45
C ASP A 55 9.89 -14.82 -9.94
N HIS A 56 9.62 -13.73 -9.20
CA HIS A 56 9.70 -13.74 -7.75
C HIS A 56 8.73 -14.75 -7.11
N ILE A 57 7.47 -14.79 -7.57
CA ILE A 57 6.47 -15.76 -7.09
C ILE A 57 6.91 -17.19 -7.36
N LYS A 58 7.35 -17.49 -8.60
CA LYS A 58 7.84 -18.83 -9.00
C LYS A 58 9.06 -19.23 -8.15
N GLN A 59 9.99 -18.30 -7.91
CA GLN A 59 11.17 -18.53 -7.09
C GLN A 59 10.78 -18.85 -5.65
N GLN A 60 9.97 -18.00 -5.00
CA GLN A 60 9.56 -18.20 -3.61
C GLN A 60 8.76 -19.50 -3.42
N ALA A 61 7.88 -19.83 -4.37
CA ALA A 61 7.12 -21.07 -4.33
C ALA A 61 8.03 -22.30 -4.38
N ARG A 62 9.08 -22.28 -5.22
CA ARG A 62 10.07 -23.36 -5.33
C ARG A 62 10.97 -23.46 -4.09
N GLU A 63 11.51 -22.35 -3.62
CA GLU A 63 12.43 -22.31 -2.48
C GLU A 63 11.76 -22.75 -1.17
N ARG A 64 10.50 -22.37 -0.96
CA ARG A 64 9.74 -22.66 0.27
C ARG A 64 8.85 -23.89 0.16
N GLY A 65 8.77 -24.53 -1.02
CA GLY A 65 7.91 -25.68 -1.27
C GLY A 65 6.43 -25.39 -1.05
N LEU A 66 5.97 -24.20 -1.47
CA LEU A 66 4.60 -23.74 -1.20
C LEU A 66 3.58 -24.47 -2.07
N THR A 67 2.41 -24.74 -1.49
CA THR A 67 1.25 -25.21 -2.26
C THR A 67 0.61 -24.07 -3.06
N LEU A 68 -0.16 -24.40 -4.10
CA LEU A 68 -0.90 -23.38 -4.86
C LEU A 68 -1.79 -22.52 -3.95
N ARG A 69 -2.45 -23.12 -2.95
CA ARG A 69 -3.26 -22.41 -1.96
C ARG A 69 -2.44 -21.34 -1.24
N GLN A 70 -1.24 -21.69 -0.78
CA GLN A 70 -0.38 -20.78 -0.04
C GLN A 70 0.10 -19.63 -0.93
N VAL A 71 0.52 -19.94 -2.16
CA VAL A 71 0.96 -18.92 -3.13
C VAL A 71 -0.19 -17.96 -3.47
N ALA A 72 -1.40 -18.48 -3.71
CA ALA A 72 -2.57 -17.66 -4.00
C ALA A 72 -2.92 -16.72 -2.84
N LEU A 73 -2.91 -17.22 -1.61
CA LEU A 73 -3.19 -16.41 -0.42
C LEU A 73 -2.11 -15.35 -0.19
N GLU A 74 -0.83 -15.68 -0.34
CA GLU A 74 0.26 -14.71 -0.20
C GLU A 74 0.19 -13.61 -1.26
N ALA A 75 -0.13 -13.96 -2.51
CA ALA A 75 -0.29 -12.98 -3.59
C ALA A 75 -1.50 -12.05 -3.36
N ALA A 76 -2.61 -12.59 -2.86
CA ALA A 76 -3.82 -11.82 -2.59
C ALA A 76 -3.77 -11.02 -1.28
N THR A 77 -2.84 -11.36 -0.38
CA THR A 77 -2.58 -10.64 0.87
C THR A 77 -1.11 -10.24 0.95
N PRO A 78 -0.70 -9.19 0.22
CA PRO A 78 0.65 -8.66 0.36
C PRO A 78 0.88 -8.19 1.80
N ARG A 79 2.04 -8.53 2.36
CA ARG A 79 2.42 -8.05 3.70
C ARG A 79 2.63 -6.54 3.64
N PRO A 80 2.10 -5.78 4.62
CA PRO A 80 2.31 -4.33 4.66
C PRO A 80 3.79 -4.02 4.87
N VAL A 81 4.29 -2.97 4.22
CA VAL A 81 5.67 -2.50 4.35
C VAL A 81 5.97 -2.17 5.82
N PHE A 82 5.10 -1.34 6.42
CA PHE A 82 5.15 -1.01 7.84
C PHE A 82 4.46 -2.08 8.67
N HIS A 83 5.18 -2.68 9.61
CA HIS A 83 4.63 -3.68 10.51
C HIS A 83 5.36 -3.68 11.85
N GLY A 84 4.62 -3.71 12.96
CA GLY A 84 5.25 -3.68 14.27
C GLY A 84 4.36 -3.06 15.34
N THR A 85 4.98 -2.59 16.41
CA THR A 85 4.34 -1.73 17.41
C THR A 85 4.14 -0.31 16.85
N PRO A 86 3.24 0.50 17.45
CA PRO A 86 3.06 1.89 17.03
C PRO A 86 4.36 2.70 17.03
N GLU A 87 5.26 2.43 17.97
CA GLU A 87 6.58 3.06 18.06
C GLU A 87 7.47 2.67 16.88
N GLN A 88 7.53 1.38 16.54
CA GLN A 88 8.31 0.90 15.38
C GLN A 88 7.80 1.52 14.08
N ILE A 89 6.48 1.61 13.91
CA ILE A 89 5.89 2.25 12.74
C ILE A 89 6.25 3.74 12.69
N ALA A 90 6.16 4.45 13.82
CA ALA A 90 6.55 5.86 13.89
C ALA A 90 8.06 6.06 13.60
N ASP A 91 8.91 5.17 14.08
CA ASP A 91 10.36 5.18 13.83
C ASP A 91 10.67 4.98 12.34
N GLU A 92 10.02 4.01 11.69
CA GLU A 92 10.19 3.77 10.26
C GLU A 92 9.68 4.95 9.43
N MET A 93 8.50 5.50 9.75
CA MET A 93 7.98 6.68 9.03
C MET A 93 8.89 7.90 9.19
N GLN A 94 9.44 8.11 10.39
CA GLN A 94 10.42 9.16 10.65
C GLN A 94 11.69 8.96 9.82
N LEU A 95 12.23 7.73 9.79
CA LEU A 95 13.42 7.42 9.01
C LEU A 95 13.24 7.78 7.53
N TRP A 96 12.09 7.42 6.94
CA TRP A 96 11.79 7.74 5.55
C TRP A 96 11.67 9.24 5.30
N PHE A 97 11.04 9.98 6.23
CA PHE A 97 10.91 11.43 6.12
C PHE A 97 12.27 12.15 6.24
N GLU A 98 13.06 11.82 7.26
CA GLU A 98 14.37 12.45 7.51
C GLU A 98 15.42 12.15 6.43
N ASN A 99 15.28 11.03 5.72
CA ASN A 99 16.13 10.66 4.60
C ASN A 99 15.56 11.10 3.24
N GLU A 100 14.59 12.02 3.22
CA GLU A 100 13.97 12.56 1.99
C GLU A 100 13.39 11.47 1.07
N GLY A 101 13.00 10.32 1.65
CA GLY A 101 12.41 9.19 0.94
C GLY A 101 10.90 9.33 0.73
N ALA A 102 10.23 10.16 1.54
CA ALA A 102 8.81 10.48 1.41
C ALA A 102 8.41 11.76 2.16
N ASP A 103 7.60 12.62 1.52
CA ASP A 103 6.96 13.77 2.17
C ASP A 103 5.67 13.42 2.92
N GLY A 104 5.11 12.24 2.63
CA GLY A 104 3.86 11.76 3.22
C GLY A 104 3.52 10.34 2.76
N PHE A 105 2.55 9.74 3.44
CA PHE A 105 2.15 8.36 3.22
C PHE A 105 0.66 8.25 2.93
N ILE A 106 0.31 7.41 1.97
CA ILE A 106 -1.08 7.00 1.74
C ILE A 106 -1.34 5.77 2.60
N ILE A 107 -2.20 5.92 3.61
CA ILE A 107 -2.54 4.83 4.52
C ILE A 107 -3.73 4.05 3.97
N GLN A 108 -3.51 2.77 3.67
CA GLN A 108 -4.56 1.84 3.26
C GLN A 108 -4.76 0.78 4.35
N GLY A 109 -6.01 0.64 4.82
CA GLY A 109 -6.39 -0.38 5.79
C GLY A 109 -7.13 -1.54 5.13
N GLY A 110 -6.72 -2.77 5.41
CA GLY A 110 -7.44 -3.98 4.97
C GLY A 110 -8.70 -4.28 5.77
N THR A 111 -8.88 -3.66 6.93
CA THR A 111 -10.09 -3.78 7.77
C THR A 111 -10.48 -2.42 8.36
N PRO A 112 -11.76 -2.23 8.75
CA PRO A 112 -12.22 -0.97 9.35
C PRO A 112 -11.47 -0.55 10.62
N GLU A 113 -10.83 -1.49 11.32
CA GLU A 113 -10.10 -1.23 12.57
C GLU A 113 -8.68 -0.67 12.35
N VAL A 114 -8.10 -0.86 11.16
CA VAL A 114 -6.70 -0.48 10.90
C VAL A 114 -6.53 1.03 10.99
N PHE A 115 -7.44 1.79 10.38
CA PHE A 115 -7.32 3.24 10.33
C PHE A 115 -7.51 3.90 11.70
N PRO A 116 -8.56 3.60 12.49
CA PRO A 116 -8.68 4.10 13.87
C PRO A 116 -7.46 3.76 14.73
N ARG A 117 -6.96 2.52 14.66
CA ARG A 117 -5.78 2.11 15.43
C ARG A 117 -4.54 2.92 15.08
N PHE A 118 -4.31 3.19 13.79
CA PHE A 118 -3.21 4.03 13.34
C PHE A 118 -3.36 5.47 13.86
N VAL A 119 -4.55 6.05 13.74
CA VAL A 119 -4.85 7.40 14.23
C VAL A 119 -4.67 7.49 15.75
N ASP A 120 -5.14 6.51 16.50
CA ASP A 120 -5.12 6.56 17.97
C ASP A 120 -3.74 6.25 18.57
N GLN A 121 -2.92 5.44 17.89
CA GLN A 121 -1.65 4.94 18.46
C GLN A 121 -0.40 5.52 17.80
N VAL A 122 -0.41 5.84 16.50
CA VAL A 122 0.78 6.29 15.76
C VAL A 122 0.80 7.81 15.61
N ILE A 123 -0.34 8.44 15.28
CA ILE A 123 -0.40 9.90 15.08
C ILE A 123 0.07 10.69 16.33
N PRO A 124 -0.29 10.33 17.57
CA PRO A 124 0.21 11.04 18.76
C PRO A 124 1.74 10.98 18.89
N LEU A 125 2.36 9.87 18.49
CA LEU A 125 3.81 9.70 18.50
C LEU A 125 4.47 10.62 17.46
N LEU A 126 3.92 10.66 16.24
CA LEU A 126 4.41 11.55 15.18
C LEU A 126 4.24 13.03 15.56
N GLN A 127 3.11 13.40 16.18
CA GLN A 127 2.88 14.75 16.69
C GLN A 127 3.84 15.12 17.83
N ALA A 128 4.14 14.19 18.75
CA ALA A 128 5.10 14.41 19.82
C ALA A 128 6.52 14.65 19.27
N ARG A 129 6.84 14.05 18.13
CA ARG A 129 8.12 14.19 17.40
C ARG A 129 8.16 15.40 16.46
N GLY A 130 7.06 16.14 16.31
CA GLY A 130 6.97 17.27 15.38
C GLY A 130 6.88 16.87 13.91
N LEU A 131 6.63 15.59 13.61
CA LEU A 131 6.53 15.04 12.25
C LEU A 131 5.10 15.09 11.69
N PHE A 132 4.11 15.39 12.54
CA PHE A 132 2.73 15.54 12.12
C PHE A 132 2.08 16.74 12.77
N ARG A 133 1.23 17.43 12.01
CA ARG A 133 0.49 18.61 12.46
C ARG A 133 -0.50 18.27 13.58
N LYS A 134 -0.74 19.24 14.46
CA LYS A 134 -1.76 19.16 15.52
C LYS A 134 -3.09 19.80 15.11
N GLU A 135 -3.03 20.74 14.17
CA GLU A 135 -4.18 21.46 13.63
C GLU A 135 -4.01 21.62 12.12
N TYR A 136 -5.11 21.80 11.40
CA TYR A 136 -5.10 21.99 9.96
C TYR A 136 -5.19 23.49 9.63
N PRO A 137 -4.23 24.06 8.88
CA PRO A 137 -4.33 25.44 8.43
C PRO A 137 -5.31 25.58 7.27
N GLY A 138 -6.03 26.70 7.25
CA GLY A 138 -6.94 27.09 6.17
C GLY A 138 -8.24 26.28 6.12
N THR A 139 -8.95 26.45 5.01
CA THR A 139 -10.24 25.80 4.72
C THR A 139 -10.19 24.93 3.46
N THR A 140 -9.10 25.02 2.70
CA THR A 140 -8.88 24.26 1.47
C THR A 140 -7.80 23.20 1.65
N LEU A 141 -7.86 22.17 0.82
CA LEU A 141 -6.82 21.14 0.78
C LEU A 141 -5.43 21.72 0.45
N ARG A 142 -5.38 22.77 -0.37
CA ARG A 142 -4.11 23.43 -0.74
C ARG A 142 -3.47 24.12 0.44
N GLU A 143 -4.24 24.89 1.21
CA GLU A 143 -3.75 25.54 2.42
C GLU A 143 -3.26 24.51 3.44
N SER A 144 -3.94 23.37 3.56
CA SER A 144 -3.48 22.25 4.39
C SER A 144 -2.14 21.67 3.95
N PHE A 145 -1.72 21.83 2.69
CA PHE A 145 -0.40 21.40 2.20
C PHE A 145 0.57 22.57 1.99
N ASP A 146 0.22 23.77 2.46
CA ASP A 146 0.98 25.00 2.20
C ASP A 146 1.23 25.27 0.71
N LEU A 147 0.25 24.89 -0.13
CA LEU A 147 0.32 25.07 -1.58
C LEU A 147 -0.33 26.38 -2.01
N PRO A 148 0.27 27.12 -2.96
CA PRO A 148 -0.30 28.37 -3.46
C PRO A 148 -1.63 28.12 -4.18
N LEU A 149 -2.53 29.11 -4.10
CA LEU A 149 -3.74 29.12 -4.90
C LEU A 149 -3.36 29.31 -6.38
N PRO A 150 -3.81 28.43 -7.28
CA PRO A 150 -3.51 28.58 -8.70
C PRO A 150 -4.23 29.82 -9.23
N GLU A 151 -3.47 30.73 -9.83
CA GLU A 151 -4.04 31.88 -10.49
C GLU A 151 -4.84 31.44 -11.71
N ASN A 152 -6.03 32.01 -11.86
CA ASN A 152 -6.81 31.79 -13.07
C ASN A 152 -6.14 32.54 -14.23
N GLN A 153 -5.56 31.79 -15.17
CA GLN A 153 -4.89 32.33 -16.37
C GLN A 153 -5.79 33.19 -17.28
N PHE A 154 -7.12 33.10 -17.11
CA PHE A 154 -8.10 33.90 -17.85
C PHE A 154 -8.67 35.06 -17.02
N ALA A 155 -8.22 35.25 -15.77
CA ALA A 155 -8.63 36.37 -14.97
C ALA A 155 -8.15 37.68 -15.63
N PRO A 156 -9.00 38.70 -15.74
CA PRO A 156 -8.58 40.00 -16.25
C PRO A 156 -7.46 40.53 -15.36
N SER A 157 -6.31 40.83 -15.96
CA SER A 157 -5.18 41.44 -15.26
C SER A 157 -5.67 42.76 -14.67
N SER A 158 -5.70 42.83 -13.35
CA SER A 158 -6.04 44.04 -12.63
C SER A 158 -4.88 45.03 -12.84
N GLN A 159 -4.95 45.82 -13.92
CA GLN A 159 -4.05 46.95 -14.10
C GLN A 159 -4.21 47.86 -12.88
N LEU A 160 -3.11 48.02 -12.16
CA LEU A 160 -2.93 48.94 -11.05
C LEU A 160 -3.52 50.30 -11.41
N GLN A 161 -4.65 50.65 -10.78
CA GLN A 161 -5.06 52.04 -10.66
C GLN A 161 -4.16 52.70 -9.61
N GLU A 162 -2.96 53.10 -10.01
CA GLU A 162 -2.28 54.22 -9.37
C GLU A 162 -2.88 55.49 -9.95
N VAL A 163 -3.87 56.03 -9.24
CA VAL A 163 -4.29 57.42 -9.39
C VAL A 163 -3.50 58.22 -8.36
N VAL A 164 -2.51 58.99 -8.82
CA VAL A 164 -2.00 60.17 -8.13
C VAL A 164 -1.91 61.30 -9.16
#